data_AF-A0A9E0UDL6-F1
#
_entry.id   AF-A0A9E0UDL6-F1
#
_cell.length_a   1.000
_cell.length_b   1.000
_cell.length_c   1.000
_cell.angle_alpha   90.00
_cell.angle_beta   90.00
_cell.angle_gamma   90.00
#
_symmetry.space_group_name_H-M   'P 1'
#
loop_
_entity.id
_entity.type
_entity.pdbx_description
1 polymer ?
#
loop_
_entity_poly.entity_id
_entity_poly.type
_entity_poly.pdbx_seq_one_letter_code
_entity_poly.pdbx_strand_id
1 'polypeptide(L)'
;PAVTEQIEIQAHYDGYIERQRAEIERQREQESRVLPPDFDFASVRGLSTEVREKLTRVRPVTLGQAARIPGVTPAAVSLLLIHLRRKSA
;
A
#
# COMPACT_ATOMS: atom_id res chain seq x y z
N PRO A 1 -19.27 -6.62 -36.31
CA PRO A 1 -19.50 -5.36 -35.55
C PRO A 1 -18.98 -5.43 -34.12
N ALA A 2 -19.50 -6.34 -33.27
CA ALA A 2 -19.12 -6.43 -31.85
C ALA A 2 -17.64 -6.79 -31.61
N VAL A 3 -17.03 -7.63 -32.46
CA VAL A 3 -15.62 -8.03 -32.33
C VAL A 3 -14.66 -6.87 -32.61
N THR A 4 -14.97 -6.03 -33.59
CA THR A 4 -14.14 -4.86 -33.95
C THR A 4 -14.19 -3.79 -32.86
N GLU A 5 -15.38 -3.51 -32.34
CA GLU A 5 -15.61 -2.58 -31.23
C GLU A 5 -14.87 -3.04 -29.96
N GLN A 6 -14.91 -4.34 -29.66
CA GLN A 6 -14.21 -4.88 -28.50
C GLN A 6 -12.68 -4.84 -28.66
N ILE A 7 -12.15 -5.06 -29.87
CA ILE A 7 -10.71 -4.90 -30.16
C ILE A 7 -10.27 -3.43 -30.02
N GLU A 8 -11.08 -2.48 -30.49
CA GLU A 8 -10.80 -1.04 -30.30
C GLU A 8 -10.82 -0.65 -28.83
N ILE A 9 -11.82 -1.10 -28.06
CA ILE A 9 -11.90 -0.86 -26.62
C ILE A 9 -10.67 -1.47 -25.91
N GLN A 10 -10.34 -2.73 -26.17
CA GLN A 10 -9.13 -3.35 -25.60
C GLN A 10 -7.88 -2.50 -25.94
N ALA A 11 -7.63 -2.21 -27.21
CA ALA A 11 -6.43 -1.48 -27.65
C ALA A 11 -6.33 -0.07 -27.04
N HIS A 12 -7.45 0.64 -26.86
CA HIS A 12 -7.47 1.96 -26.24
C HIS A 12 -7.24 1.93 -24.73
N TYR A 13 -7.71 0.87 -24.04
CA TYR A 13 -7.68 0.78 -22.58
C TYR A 13 -6.58 -0.13 -22.04
N ASP A 14 -5.92 -0.95 -22.85
CA ASP A 14 -4.89 -1.91 -22.41
C ASP A 14 -3.79 -1.22 -21.60
N GLY A 15 -3.32 -0.05 -22.01
CA GLY A 15 -2.33 0.71 -21.23
C GLY A 15 -2.83 1.16 -19.85
N TYR A 16 -4.12 1.47 -19.72
CA TYR A 16 -4.74 1.84 -18.44
C TYR A 16 -4.98 0.61 -17.57
N ILE A 17 -5.45 -0.49 -18.16
CA ILE A 17 -5.70 -1.76 -17.49
C ILE A 17 -4.39 -2.33 -16.93
N GLU A 18 -3.31 -2.31 -17.71
CA GLU A 18 -2.00 -2.79 -17.26
C GLU A 18 -1.43 -1.91 -16.12
N ARG A 19 -1.61 -0.59 -16.19
CA ARG A 19 -1.20 0.31 -15.10
C ARG A 19 -2.01 0.04 -13.82
N GLN A 20 -3.32 -0.12 -13.93
CA GLN A 20 -4.17 -0.46 -12.79
C GLN A 20 -3.84 -1.84 -12.21
N ARG A 21 -3.58 -2.85 -13.05
CA ARG A 21 -3.13 -4.18 -12.62
C ARG A 21 -1.83 -4.10 -11.84
N ALA A 22 -0.85 -3.33 -12.33
CA ALA A 22 0.41 -3.13 -11.63
C ALA A 22 0.24 -2.42 -10.27
N GLU A 23 -0.67 -1.45 -10.16
CA GLU A 23 -1.03 -0.82 -8.88
C GLU A 23 -1.72 -1.79 -7.92
N ILE A 24 -2.69 -2.56 -8.41
CA ILE A 24 -3.39 -3.59 -7.64
C ILE A 24 -2.42 -4.62 -7.10
N GLU A 25 -1.47 -5.10 -7.92
CA GLU A 25 -0.52 -6.12 -7.50
C GLU A 25 0.43 -5.58 -6.41
N ARG A 26 0.94 -4.35 -6.57
CA ARG A 26 1.72 -3.70 -5.52
C ARG A 26 0.94 -3.50 -4.22
N GLN A 27 -0.36 -3.18 -4.31
CA GLN A 27 -1.23 -3.11 -3.14
C GLN A 27 -1.42 -4.47 -2.47
N ARG A 28 -1.61 -5.54 -3.25
CA ARG A 28 -1.76 -6.92 -2.74
C ARG A 28 -0.51 -7.42 -2.03
N GLU A 29 0.67 -7.15 -2.58
CA GLU A 29 1.95 -7.46 -1.92
C GLU A 29 2.08 -6.75 -0.57
N GLN A 30 1.56 -5.52 -0.48
CA GLN A 30 1.55 -4.75 0.76
C GLN A 30 0.47 -5.23 1.74
N GLU A 31 -0.67 -5.73 1.25
CA GLU A 31 -1.77 -6.18 2.12
C GLU A 31 -1.40 -7.32 3.07
N SER A 32 -0.63 -8.28 2.57
CA SER A 32 -0.24 -9.48 3.31
C SER A 32 1.01 -9.31 4.19
N ARG A 33 1.73 -8.19 4.04
CA ARG A 33 3.02 -8.00 4.72
C ARG A 33 2.81 -7.74 6.21
N VAL A 34 3.26 -8.69 7.03
CA VAL A 34 3.12 -8.67 8.48
C VAL A 34 4.07 -7.65 9.12
N LEU A 35 3.54 -6.90 10.07
CA LEU A 35 4.30 -6.02 10.96
C LEU A 35 4.72 -6.82 12.21
N PRO A 36 5.98 -6.70 12.66
CA PRO A 36 6.41 -7.26 13.94
C PRO A 36 5.48 -6.83 15.09
N PRO A 37 5.16 -7.71 16.05
CA PRO A 37 4.27 -7.37 17.17
C PRO A 37 4.78 -6.19 18.02
N ASP A 38 6.10 -6.06 18.11
CA ASP A 38 6.86 -5.04 18.83
C ASP A 38 7.28 -3.87 17.94
N PHE A 39 6.67 -3.71 16.76
CA PHE A 39 7.05 -2.67 15.81
C PHE A 39 6.90 -1.27 16.44
N ASP A 40 8.02 -0.55 16.52
CA ASP A 40 8.07 0.82 16.99
C ASP A 40 7.78 1.81 15.86
N PHE A 41 6.54 2.29 15.78
CA PHE A 41 6.12 3.31 14.84
C PHE A 41 6.82 4.66 15.05
N ALA A 42 7.34 4.95 16.26
CA ALA A 42 8.07 6.19 16.54
C ALA A 42 9.43 6.22 15.83
N SER A 43 10.05 5.06 15.60
CA SER A 43 11.32 4.93 14.89
C SER A 43 11.23 5.19 13.38
N VAL A 44 10.02 5.27 12.82
CA VAL A 44 9.81 5.49 11.38
C VAL A 44 9.89 6.98 11.07
N ARG A 45 11.01 7.39 10.47
CA ARG A 45 11.24 8.78 10.05
C ARG A 45 10.22 9.20 8.98
N GLY A 46 9.72 10.43 9.09
CA GLY A 46 8.78 11.04 8.14
C GLY A 46 7.30 10.80 8.43
N LEU A 47 6.95 9.92 9.39
CA LEU A 47 5.57 9.83 9.84
C LEU A 47 5.19 11.08 10.65
N SER A 48 4.01 11.65 10.35
CA SER A 48 3.44 12.70 11.18
C SER A 48 3.12 12.16 12.58
N THR A 49 2.97 13.08 13.54
CA THR A 49 2.58 12.74 14.92
C THR A 49 1.21 12.05 14.92
N GLU A 50 0.23 12.60 14.20
CA GLU A 50 -1.12 12.04 14.12
C GLU A 50 -1.13 10.61 13.57
N VAL A 51 -0.36 10.35 12.50
CA VAL A 51 -0.27 9.00 11.92
C VAL A 51 0.40 8.04 12.90
N ARG A 52 1.47 8.47 13.58
CA ARG A 52 2.13 7.65 14.62
C ARG A 52 1.19 7.32 15.77
N GLU A 53 0.42 8.27 16.25
CA GLU A 53 -0.57 8.05 17.31
C GLU A 53 -1.64 7.05 16.87
N LYS A 54 -2.19 7.22 15.65
CA LYS A 54 -3.19 6.31 15.09
C LYS A 54 -2.66 4.89 14.96
N LEU A 55 -1.48 4.71 14.39
CA LEU A 55 -0.84 3.40 14.23
C LEU A 55 -0.51 2.76 15.58
N THR A 56 0.01 3.54 16.53
CA THR A 56 0.35 3.06 17.88
C THR A 56 -0.88 2.64 18.68
N ARG A 57 -2.01 3.34 18.51
CA ARG A 57 -3.29 3.03 19.14
C ARG A 57 -3.96 1.79 18.52
N VAL A 58 -4.00 1.72 17.19
CA VAL A 58 -4.68 0.61 16.47
C VAL A 58 -3.84 -0.67 16.48
N ARG A 59 -2.50 -0.56 16.49
CA ARG A 59 -1.56 -1.69 16.40
C ARG A 59 -1.91 -2.64 15.24
N PRO A 60 -1.85 -2.17 13.98
CA PRO A 60 -2.14 -3.02 12.84
C PRO A 60 -1.13 -4.18 12.74
N VAL A 61 -1.64 -5.37 12.41
CA VAL A 61 -0.86 -6.61 12.24
C VAL A 61 -0.22 -6.67 10.85
N THR A 62 -0.80 -6.00 9.86
CA THR A 62 -0.26 -5.94 8.49
C THR A 62 -0.20 -4.52 7.95
N LEU A 63 0.64 -4.28 6.94
CA LEU A 63 0.66 -3.03 6.20
C LEU A 63 -0.69 -2.74 5.52
N GLY A 64 -1.40 -3.77 5.06
CA GLY A 64 -2.77 -3.62 4.54
C GLY A 64 -3.75 -3.09 5.57
N GLN A 65 -3.68 -3.60 6.80
CA GLN A 65 -4.51 -3.08 7.88
C GLN A 65 -4.15 -1.62 8.21
N ALA A 66 -2.85 -1.29 8.23
CA ALA A 66 -2.39 0.08 8.44
C ALA A 66 -2.95 1.05 7.37
N ALA A 67 -2.96 0.63 6.10
CA ALA A 67 -3.46 1.43 4.97
C ALA A 67 -4.96 1.76 5.06
N ARG A 68 -5.75 0.94 5.76
CA ARG A 68 -7.20 1.15 5.94
C ARG A 68 -7.55 2.03 7.14
N ILE A 69 -6.56 2.42 7.96
CA ILE A 69 -6.81 3.29 9.12
C ILE A 69 -7.14 4.72 8.62
N PRO A 70 -8.27 5.31 9.04
CA PRO A 70 -8.64 6.65 8.60
C PRO A 70 -7.57 7.71 8.86
N GLY A 71 -7.14 8.40 7.81
CA GLY A 71 -6.09 9.41 7.85
C GLY A 71 -4.66 8.86 7.84
N VAL A 72 -4.47 7.55 7.65
CA VAL A 72 -3.18 7.02 7.20
C VAL A 72 -3.12 7.14 5.68
N THR A 73 -2.07 7.80 5.18
CA THR A 73 -1.92 8.07 3.75
C THR A 73 -1.08 6.99 3.07
N PRO A 74 -1.18 6.83 1.73
CA PRO A 74 -0.31 5.92 0.98
C PRO A 74 1.19 6.21 1.18
N ALA A 75 1.56 7.48 1.38
CA ALA A 75 2.93 7.88 1.69
C ALA A 75 3.40 7.32 3.05
N ALA A 76 2.54 7.36 4.08
CA ALA A 76 2.86 6.77 5.37
C ALA A 76 3.08 5.25 5.28
N VAL A 77 2.23 4.54 4.51
CA VAL A 77 2.39 3.09 4.28
C VAL A 77 3.71 2.80 3.56
N SER A 78 4.10 3.65 2.61
CA SER A 78 5.37 3.54 1.89
C SER A 78 6.57 3.73 2.84
N LEU A 79 6.49 4.66 3.79
CA LEU A 79 7.52 4.84 4.82
C LEU A 79 7.66 3.62 5.73
N LEU A 80 6.54 2.99 6.13
CA LEU A 80 6.57 1.73 6.88
C LEU A 80 7.26 0.62 6.07
N LEU A 81 6.91 0.47 4.78
CA LEU A 81 7.50 -0.53 3.90
C LEU A 81 9.02 -0.35 3.74
N ILE A 82 9.48 0.88 3.52
CA ILE A 82 10.91 1.19 3.40
C ILE A 82 11.63 0.89 4.73
N HIS A 83 11.03 1.26 5.86
CA HIS A 83 11.60 0.98 7.17
C HIS A 83 11.75 -0.53 7.43
N LEU A 84 10.73 -1.33 7.09
CA LEU A 84 10.80 -2.79 7.19
C LEU A 84 11.91 -3.37 6.32
N ARG A 85 12.02 -2.94 5.05
CA ARG A 85 13.07 -3.41 4.14
C ARG A 85 14.47 -3.10 4.65
N ARG A 86 14.67 -1.95 5.31
CA ARG A 86 15.96 -1.57 5.89
C ARG A 86 16.35 -2.38 7.13
N LYS A 87 15.38 -2.95 7.87
CA LYS A 87 15.65 -3.83 9.02
C LYS A 87 15.89 -5.29 8.63
N SER A 88 15.44 -5.71 7.44
CA SER A 88 15.62 -7.08 6.93
C SER A 88 16.90 -7.28 6.12
N ALA A 89 17.65 -6.20 5.84
CA ALA A 89 18.94 -6.21 5.15
C ALA A 89 20.07 -6.07 6.19
#